data_AF-A0A9P0NT59-F1
#
_entry.id   AF-A0A9P0NT59-F1
#
_cell.length_a   1.000
_cell.length_b   1.000
_cell.length_c   1.000
_cell.angle_alpha   90.00
_cell.angle_beta   90.00
_cell.angle_gamma   90.00
#
_symmetry.space_group_name_H-M   'P 1'
#
loop_
_entity.id
_entity.type
_entity.pdbx_description
1 polymer ?
#
loop_
_entity_poly.entity_id
_entity_poly.type
_entity_poly.pdbx_seq_one_letter_code
_entity_poly.pdbx_strand_id
1 'polypeptide(L)'
;MSTLVPNAKWTTKLSSAGLVYLHYGHDVLKKVIASDVSDDTLNTIYSKVYESFVQEVDAIDNGIPICEGIPKYNIHTNLSSRVGNFNKKWNHVGEFDDMKAFKQAIQLIKCEFEETVQYAFKTWLPARSLVIDALEKRYETHKSGRVIEFTTSCPWKEHYFVLEEELGEDLSPKIDFVIYEDGSNSNWRIQCIPITPHSFTLRKPLPKSWWGIRNDELSKVSGIENCIFCHANGFIGGNKTKTGILEMCEKAIE
;
A
#
# COMPACT_ATOMS: atom_id res chain seq x y z
N MET A 1 -18.10 -9.15 -19.54
CA MET A 1 -18.65 -9.17 -18.17
C MET A 1 -18.72 -10.61 -17.69
N SER A 2 -17.95 -10.97 -16.68
CA SER A 2 -18.34 -12.01 -15.73
C SER A 2 -17.31 -12.02 -14.60
N THR A 3 -17.48 -11.13 -13.62
CA THR A 3 -17.11 -11.54 -12.28
C THR A 3 -18.11 -12.62 -11.89
N LEU A 4 -17.62 -13.82 -11.62
CA LEU A 4 -18.43 -14.88 -11.02
C LEU A 4 -18.76 -14.55 -9.55
N VAL A 5 -18.18 -13.48 -9.00
CA VAL A 5 -18.50 -12.88 -7.71
C VAL A 5 -19.45 -11.69 -7.93
N PRO A 6 -20.73 -11.81 -7.52
CA PRO A 6 -21.65 -10.69 -7.53
C PRO A 6 -21.09 -9.50 -6.73
N ASN A 7 -21.20 -8.29 -7.25
CA ASN A 7 -20.76 -7.03 -6.63
C ASN A 7 -19.24 -6.81 -6.52
N ALA A 8 -18.40 -7.72 -6.99
CA ALA A 8 -16.96 -7.46 -7.06
C ALA A 8 -16.68 -6.35 -8.09
N LYS A 9 -15.85 -5.35 -7.70
CA LYS A 9 -15.42 -4.25 -8.59
C LYS A 9 -14.46 -4.73 -9.70
N TRP A 10 -13.97 -5.96 -9.62
CA TRP A 10 -12.97 -6.50 -10.53
C TRP A 10 -13.54 -6.69 -11.94
N THR A 11 -12.74 -6.45 -12.97
CA THR A 11 -13.15 -6.68 -14.36
C THR A 11 -12.26 -7.68 -15.07
N THR A 12 -11.12 -8.04 -14.46
CA THR A 12 -10.20 -9.07 -14.90
C THR A 12 -10.92 -10.41 -15.01
N LYS A 13 -10.82 -11.05 -16.17
CA LYS A 13 -11.34 -12.40 -16.38
C LYS A 13 -10.52 -13.38 -15.54
N LEU A 14 -11.18 -14.31 -14.85
CA LEU A 14 -10.50 -15.33 -14.06
C LEU A 14 -9.81 -16.37 -14.96
N SER A 15 -8.58 -16.75 -14.59
CA SER A 15 -7.85 -17.89 -15.15
C SER A 15 -8.16 -19.16 -14.35
N SER A 16 -7.45 -20.26 -14.65
CA SER A 16 -7.49 -21.45 -13.80
C SER A 16 -7.13 -21.16 -12.33
N ALA A 17 -6.16 -20.28 -12.06
CA ALA A 17 -5.77 -19.90 -10.70
C ALA A 17 -6.91 -19.11 -10.01
N GLY A 18 -7.46 -18.11 -10.70
CA GLY A 18 -8.61 -17.34 -10.21
C GLY A 18 -9.85 -18.18 -9.95
N LEU A 19 -10.13 -19.20 -10.78
CA LEU A 19 -11.26 -20.12 -10.59
C LEU A 19 -11.07 -21.03 -9.36
N VAL A 20 -9.85 -21.52 -9.13
CA VAL A 20 -9.53 -22.28 -7.90
C VAL A 20 -9.68 -21.38 -6.68
N TYR A 21 -9.19 -20.14 -6.75
CA TYR A 21 -9.33 -19.18 -5.66
C TYR A 21 -10.78 -18.78 -5.41
N LEU A 22 -11.58 -18.59 -6.47
CA LEU A 22 -13.02 -18.34 -6.39
C LEU A 22 -13.76 -19.39 -5.57
N HIS A 23 -13.44 -20.67 -5.79
CA HIS A 23 -14.17 -21.76 -5.16
C HIS A 23 -13.61 -22.14 -3.78
N TYR A 24 -12.29 -22.09 -3.60
CA TYR A 24 -11.62 -22.58 -2.38
C TYR A 24 -10.93 -21.48 -1.56
N GLY A 25 -10.95 -20.22 -2.00
CA GLY A 25 -10.19 -19.15 -1.39
C GLY A 25 -10.56 -18.94 0.08
N HIS A 26 -11.84 -18.81 0.41
CA HIS A 26 -12.29 -18.69 1.81
C HIS A 26 -11.82 -19.86 2.69
N ASP A 27 -11.91 -21.10 2.20
CA ASP A 27 -11.48 -22.28 2.94
C ASP A 27 -9.98 -22.29 3.20
N VAL A 28 -9.18 -21.91 2.20
CA VAL A 28 -7.72 -21.82 2.33
C VAL A 28 -7.35 -20.67 3.28
N LEU A 29 -8.00 -19.52 3.16
CA LEU A 29 -7.76 -18.37 4.05
C LEU A 29 -8.04 -18.73 5.51
N LYS A 30 -9.16 -19.41 5.81
CA LYS A 30 -9.47 -19.89 7.17
C LYS A 30 -8.35 -20.77 7.72
N LYS A 31 -7.82 -21.68 6.89
CA LYS A 31 -6.70 -22.57 7.29
C LYS A 31 -5.40 -21.82 7.55
N VAL A 32 -5.06 -20.84 6.71
CA VAL A 32 -3.81 -20.06 6.84
C VAL A 32 -3.89 -19.10 8.02
N ILE A 33 -5.02 -18.40 8.18
CA ILE A 33 -5.26 -17.48 9.31
C ILE A 33 -5.25 -18.24 10.63
N ALA A 34 -5.80 -19.46 10.65
CA ALA A 34 -5.85 -20.34 11.81
C ALA A 34 -6.45 -19.65 13.06
N SER A 35 -7.46 -18.82 12.85
CA SER A 35 -8.20 -18.10 13.89
C SER A 35 -9.64 -17.94 13.45
N ASP A 36 -10.56 -17.87 14.41
CA ASP A 36 -11.96 -17.60 14.12
C ASP A 36 -12.13 -16.12 13.75
N VAL A 37 -12.68 -15.86 12.56
CA VAL A 37 -12.88 -14.52 12.02
C VAL A 37 -14.28 -14.42 11.44
N SER A 38 -14.90 -13.23 11.55
CA SER A 38 -16.21 -13.01 10.95
C SER A 38 -16.17 -13.16 9.43
N ASP A 39 -17.30 -13.51 8.83
CA ASP A 39 -17.41 -13.62 7.36
C ASP A 39 -17.06 -12.29 6.67
N ASP A 40 -17.40 -11.14 7.26
CA ASP A 40 -17.04 -9.82 6.72
C ASP A 40 -15.52 -9.58 6.71
N THR A 41 -14.85 -9.98 7.80
CA THR A 41 -13.38 -9.91 7.89
C THR A 41 -12.77 -10.81 6.83
N LEU A 42 -13.28 -12.03 6.71
CA LEU A 42 -12.79 -12.99 5.73
C LEU A 42 -13.00 -12.51 4.29
N ASN A 43 -14.15 -11.92 3.97
CA ASN A 43 -14.47 -11.34 2.67
C ASN A 43 -13.55 -10.16 2.32
N THR A 44 -13.21 -9.34 3.32
CA THR A 44 -12.27 -8.22 3.16
C THR A 44 -10.87 -8.74 2.85
N ILE A 45 -10.39 -9.76 3.59
CA ILE A 45 -9.09 -10.39 3.35
C ILE A 45 -9.08 -11.12 2.00
N TYR A 46 -10.16 -11.80 1.65
CA TYR A 46 -10.32 -12.47 0.36
C TYR A 46 -10.14 -11.49 -0.80
N SER A 47 -10.82 -10.35 -0.72
CA SER A 47 -10.69 -9.30 -1.74
C SER A 47 -9.27 -8.77 -1.81
N LYS A 48 -8.65 -8.50 -0.65
CA LYS A 48 -7.29 -8.00 -0.57
C LYS A 48 -6.27 -8.97 -1.17
N VAL A 49 -6.38 -10.26 -0.86
CA VAL A 49 -5.48 -11.31 -1.36
C VAL A 49 -5.69 -11.53 -2.86
N TYR A 50 -6.94 -11.45 -3.35
CA TYR A 50 -7.17 -11.49 -4.80
C TYR A 50 -6.46 -10.33 -5.51
N GLU A 51 -6.68 -9.10 -5.08
CA GLU A 51 -6.14 -7.88 -5.71
C GLU A 51 -4.61 -7.81 -5.64
N SER A 52 -4.01 -8.33 -4.57
CA SER A 52 -2.55 -8.26 -4.35
C SER A 52 -1.76 -9.47 -4.84
N PHE A 53 -2.43 -10.59 -5.19
CA PHE A 53 -1.74 -11.84 -5.53
C PHE A 53 -2.34 -12.55 -6.74
N VAL A 54 -3.65 -12.82 -6.72
CA VAL A 54 -4.29 -13.69 -7.72
C VAL A 54 -4.61 -12.94 -9.02
N GLN A 55 -5.02 -11.68 -8.92
CA GLN A 55 -5.43 -10.87 -10.06
C GLN A 55 -4.31 -10.67 -11.09
N GLU A 56 -3.05 -10.54 -10.65
CA GLU A 56 -1.89 -10.44 -11.56
C GLU A 56 -1.76 -11.73 -12.39
N VAL A 57 -1.92 -12.90 -11.77
CA VAL A 57 -1.86 -14.19 -12.45
C VAL A 57 -2.99 -14.33 -13.46
N ASP A 58 -4.21 -13.95 -13.06
CA ASP A 58 -5.38 -13.96 -13.94
C ASP A 58 -5.23 -13.04 -15.15
N ALA A 59 -4.69 -11.83 -14.93
CA ALA A 59 -4.44 -10.87 -16.00
C ALA A 59 -3.40 -11.40 -16.99
N ILE A 60 -2.27 -11.92 -16.49
CA ILE A 60 -1.20 -12.48 -17.33
C ILE A 60 -1.71 -13.66 -18.17
N ASP A 61 -2.42 -14.61 -17.56
CA ASP A 61 -2.91 -15.81 -18.25
C ASP A 61 -3.95 -15.48 -19.34
N ASN A 62 -4.79 -14.47 -19.09
CA ASN A 62 -5.77 -14.00 -20.08
C ASN A 62 -5.19 -12.99 -21.09
N GLY A 63 -3.89 -12.71 -21.06
CA GLY A 63 -3.23 -11.77 -21.98
C GLY A 63 -3.68 -10.32 -21.81
N ILE A 64 -4.13 -9.94 -20.61
CA ILE A 64 -4.56 -8.59 -20.28
C ILE A 64 -3.31 -7.73 -20.03
N PRO A 65 -3.11 -6.64 -20.79
CA PRO A 65 -1.96 -5.78 -20.59
C PRO A 65 -2.07 -5.01 -19.27
N ILE A 66 -0.92 -4.66 -18.68
CA ILE A 66 -0.86 -3.88 -17.43
C ILE A 66 -1.42 -2.45 -17.58
N CYS A 67 -1.33 -1.89 -18.79
CA CYS A 67 -1.84 -0.57 -19.12
C CYS A 67 -2.19 -0.50 -20.61
N GLU A 68 -3.01 0.47 -20.97
CA GLU A 68 -3.23 0.84 -22.37
C GLU A 68 -1.94 1.38 -23.01
N GLY A 69 -1.72 1.06 -24.28
CA GLY A 69 -0.54 1.51 -25.03
C GLY A 69 0.74 0.67 -24.80
N ILE A 70 1.90 1.23 -25.16
CA ILE A 70 3.20 0.54 -25.06
C ILE A 70 3.85 0.86 -23.70
N PRO A 71 4.12 -0.13 -22.84
CA PRO A 71 4.79 0.10 -21.58
C PRO A 71 6.24 0.57 -21.81
N LYS A 72 6.73 1.49 -20.97
CA LYS A 72 8.11 2.01 -21.06
C LYS A 72 9.17 0.98 -20.64
N TYR A 73 8.78 -0.02 -19.85
CA TYR A 73 9.63 -1.11 -19.38
C TYR A 73 8.74 -2.32 -19.06
N ASN A 74 9.36 -3.51 -19.01
CA ASN A 74 8.68 -4.76 -18.69
C ASN A 74 9.07 -5.26 -17.30
N ILE A 75 8.10 -5.83 -16.57
CA ILE A 75 8.33 -6.50 -15.28
C ILE A 75 8.56 -7.98 -15.54
N HIS A 76 9.78 -8.46 -15.30
CA HIS A 76 10.18 -9.85 -15.52
C HIS A 76 10.21 -10.70 -14.23
N THR A 77 9.75 -10.14 -13.11
CA THR A 77 9.83 -10.74 -11.77
C THR A 77 8.47 -11.10 -11.19
N ASN A 78 7.39 -11.09 -11.99
CA ASN A 78 6.05 -11.51 -11.55
C ASN A 78 6.03 -12.99 -11.13
N LEU A 79 4.98 -13.40 -10.42
CA LEU A 79 4.87 -14.78 -9.89
C LEU A 79 4.96 -15.83 -11.01
N SER A 80 4.23 -15.63 -12.11
CA SER A 80 4.23 -16.53 -13.28
C SER A 80 5.64 -16.73 -13.86
N SER A 81 6.44 -15.68 -13.93
CA SER A 81 7.83 -15.73 -14.43
C SER A 81 8.74 -16.48 -13.46
N ARG A 82 8.61 -16.24 -12.14
CA ARG A 82 9.39 -16.94 -11.11
C ARG A 82 9.05 -18.42 -11.03
N VAL A 83 7.77 -18.78 -11.18
CA VAL A 83 7.32 -20.18 -11.31
C VAL A 83 7.90 -20.80 -12.59
N GLY A 84 7.82 -20.09 -13.72
CA GLY A 84 8.39 -20.53 -14.99
C GLY A 84 9.91 -20.75 -14.95
N ASN A 85 10.64 -20.15 -14.01
CA ASN A 85 12.06 -20.38 -13.84
C ASN A 85 12.40 -21.82 -13.42
N PHE A 86 11.46 -22.55 -12.81
CA PHE A 86 11.64 -23.97 -12.46
C PHE A 86 11.41 -24.91 -13.65
N ASN A 87 10.80 -24.45 -14.74
CA ASN A 87 10.58 -25.29 -15.92
C ASN A 87 11.92 -25.72 -16.56
N LYS A 88 11.92 -26.93 -17.12
CA LYS A 88 13.03 -27.44 -17.94
C LYS A 88 13.38 -26.42 -19.02
N LYS A 89 14.65 -26.02 -19.07
CA LYS A 89 15.13 -25.09 -20.11
C LYS A 89 15.16 -25.80 -21.46
N TRP A 90 14.89 -25.06 -22.53
CA TRP A 90 14.83 -25.61 -23.89
C TRP A 90 16.14 -26.32 -24.32
N ASN A 91 17.27 -25.89 -23.75
CA ASN A 91 18.61 -26.42 -24.01
C ASN A 91 19.14 -27.33 -22.88
N HIS A 92 18.27 -27.86 -22.01
CA HIS A 92 18.68 -28.79 -20.95
C HIS A 92 19.17 -30.12 -21.54
N VAL A 93 20.38 -30.53 -21.18
CA VAL A 93 20.97 -31.82 -21.58
C VAL A 93 20.94 -32.79 -20.39
N GLY A 94 20.54 -34.03 -20.63
CA GLY A 94 20.45 -35.08 -19.61
C GLY A 94 19.07 -35.19 -18.95
N GLU A 95 19.01 -35.97 -17.86
CA GLU A 95 17.78 -36.18 -17.08
C GLU A 95 17.33 -34.89 -16.40
N PHE A 96 16.01 -34.69 -16.32
CA PHE A 96 15.38 -33.58 -15.63
C PHE A 96 14.31 -34.14 -14.70
N ASP A 97 14.31 -33.72 -13.45
CA ASP A 97 13.34 -34.17 -12.44
C ASP A 97 12.19 -33.16 -12.36
N ASP A 98 11.15 -33.39 -13.16
CA ASP A 98 9.94 -32.58 -13.20
C ASP A 98 9.25 -32.50 -11.83
N MET A 99 9.28 -33.59 -11.06
CA MET A 99 8.65 -33.64 -9.73
C MET A 99 9.39 -32.78 -8.71
N LYS A 100 10.73 -32.75 -8.76
CA LYS A 100 11.52 -31.84 -7.93
C LYS A 100 11.26 -30.39 -8.30
N ALA A 101 11.27 -30.05 -9.59
CA ALA A 101 10.99 -28.70 -10.07
C ALA A 101 9.59 -28.23 -9.65
N PHE A 102 8.58 -29.09 -9.80
CA PHE A 102 7.21 -28.83 -9.36
C PHE A 102 7.11 -28.57 -7.85
N LYS A 103 7.78 -29.38 -7.01
CA LYS A 103 7.81 -29.16 -5.56
C LYS A 103 8.48 -27.83 -5.18
N GLN A 104 9.52 -27.43 -5.90
CA GLN A 104 10.17 -26.13 -5.68
C GLN A 104 9.23 -24.97 -6.05
N ALA A 105 8.50 -25.08 -7.16
CA ALA A 105 7.49 -24.09 -7.55
C ALA A 105 6.35 -23.99 -6.53
N ILE A 106 5.83 -25.13 -6.03
CA ILE A 106 4.83 -25.15 -4.96
C ILE A 106 5.35 -24.43 -3.71
N GLN A 107 6.58 -24.73 -3.28
CA GLN A 107 7.13 -24.13 -2.07
C GLN A 107 7.26 -22.61 -2.20
N LEU A 108 7.67 -22.11 -3.37
CA LEU A 108 7.72 -20.66 -3.66
C LEU A 108 6.32 -20.04 -3.51
N ILE A 109 5.33 -20.57 -4.24
CA ILE A 109 3.96 -20.03 -4.24
C ILE A 109 3.37 -20.08 -2.83
N LYS A 110 3.56 -21.21 -2.12
CA LYS A 110 3.06 -21.40 -0.76
C LYS A 110 3.58 -20.33 0.19
N CYS A 111 4.90 -20.12 0.24
CA CYS A 111 5.49 -19.11 1.11
C CYS A 111 4.95 -17.71 0.83
N GLU A 112 4.87 -17.32 -0.44
CA GLU A 112 4.43 -15.97 -0.81
C GLU A 112 2.93 -15.77 -0.60
N PHE A 113 2.11 -16.80 -0.86
CA PHE A 113 0.69 -16.75 -0.60
C PHE A 113 0.41 -16.67 0.91
N GLU A 114 1.05 -17.51 1.72
CA GLU A 114 0.91 -17.48 3.18
C GLU A 114 1.31 -16.11 3.74
N GLU A 115 2.45 -15.55 3.30
CA GLU A 115 2.88 -14.21 3.71
C GLU A 115 1.87 -13.14 3.30
N THR A 116 1.31 -13.22 2.09
CA THR A 116 0.29 -12.26 1.62
C THR A 116 -0.96 -12.30 2.49
N VAL A 117 -1.43 -13.50 2.85
CA VAL A 117 -2.59 -13.68 3.74
C VAL A 117 -2.28 -13.17 5.14
N GLN A 118 -1.12 -13.51 5.70
CA GLN A 118 -0.71 -13.07 7.03
C GLN A 118 -0.54 -11.55 7.09
N TYR A 119 0.05 -10.94 6.07
CA TYR A 119 0.15 -9.49 5.95
C TYR A 119 -1.23 -8.84 5.89
N ALA A 120 -2.12 -9.35 5.02
CA ALA A 120 -3.49 -8.84 4.90
C ALA A 120 -4.23 -8.87 6.25
N PHE A 121 -4.13 -9.98 6.99
CA PHE A 121 -4.82 -10.18 8.26
C PHE A 121 -4.19 -9.46 9.45
N LYS A 122 -2.88 -9.61 9.66
CA LYS A 122 -2.19 -9.16 10.88
C LYS A 122 -1.63 -7.75 10.80
N THR A 123 -1.42 -7.22 9.60
CA THR A 123 -0.73 -5.94 9.40
C THR A 123 -1.60 -4.92 8.69
N TRP A 124 -2.17 -5.29 7.54
CA TRP A 124 -2.97 -4.36 6.74
C TRP A 124 -4.34 -4.10 7.35
N LEU A 125 -5.12 -5.14 7.67
CA LEU A 125 -6.49 -4.97 8.15
C LEU A 125 -6.59 -4.15 9.46
N PRO A 126 -5.76 -4.41 10.50
CA PRO A 126 -5.84 -3.65 11.75
C PRO A 126 -5.46 -2.17 11.59
N ALA A 127 -4.73 -1.80 10.54
CA ALA A 127 -4.39 -0.40 10.29
C ALA A 127 -5.63 0.46 9.97
N ARG A 128 -6.73 -0.14 9.50
CA ARG A 128 -7.95 0.61 9.13
C ARG A 128 -8.51 1.40 10.32
N SER A 129 -8.60 0.80 11.50
CA SER A 129 -9.11 1.49 12.70
C SER A 129 -8.22 2.66 13.09
N LEU A 130 -6.90 2.52 12.95
CA LEU A 130 -5.95 3.62 13.22
C LEU A 130 -6.17 4.81 12.29
N VAL A 131 -6.53 4.56 11.02
CA VAL A 131 -6.85 5.64 10.07
C VAL A 131 -8.17 6.32 10.44
N ILE A 132 -9.19 5.54 10.82
CA ILE A 132 -10.48 6.09 11.29
C ILE A 132 -10.25 6.99 12.52
N ASP A 133 -9.55 6.48 13.53
CA ASP A 133 -9.23 7.23 14.75
C ASP A 133 -8.47 8.53 14.44
N ALA A 134 -7.50 8.47 13.51
CA ALA A 134 -6.71 9.63 13.12
C ALA A 134 -7.55 10.68 12.36
N LEU A 135 -8.52 10.24 11.54
CA LEU A 135 -9.47 11.12 10.86
C LEU A 135 -10.44 11.79 11.85
N GLU A 136 -10.92 11.07 12.86
CA GLU A 136 -11.80 11.61 13.89
C GLU A 136 -11.09 12.67 14.73
N LYS A 137 -9.84 12.41 15.11
CA LYS A 137 -9.00 13.30 15.94
C LYS A 137 -8.31 14.42 15.16
N ARG A 138 -8.53 14.54 13.84
CA ARG A 138 -7.80 15.49 12.97
C ARG A 138 -7.84 16.95 13.46
N TYR A 139 -8.94 17.37 14.09
CA TYR A 139 -9.07 18.72 14.65
C TYR A 139 -8.35 18.90 16.00
N GLU A 140 -8.13 17.81 16.75
CA GLU A 140 -7.26 17.79 17.93
C GLU A 140 -5.79 17.81 17.51
N THR A 141 -5.44 17.14 16.40
CA THR A 141 -4.10 17.16 15.82
C THR A 141 -3.74 18.54 15.27
N HIS A 142 -4.61 19.14 14.46
CA HIS A 142 -4.38 20.46 13.89
C HIS A 142 -5.69 21.19 13.64
N LYS A 143 -5.78 22.45 14.08
CA LYS A 143 -6.99 23.29 14.00
C LYS A 143 -7.64 23.35 12.61
N SER A 144 -6.85 23.19 11.54
CA SER A 144 -7.35 23.19 10.17
C SER A 144 -8.21 21.96 9.79
N GLY A 145 -8.08 20.85 10.52
CA GLY A 145 -8.62 19.54 10.12
C GLY A 145 -7.96 18.89 8.90
N ARG A 146 -6.89 19.46 8.34
CA ARG A 146 -6.17 18.96 7.15
C ARG A 146 -4.96 18.09 7.48
N VAL A 147 -4.72 17.80 8.76
CA VAL A 147 -3.58 17.04 9.25
C VAL A 147 -4.08 15.91 10.13
N ILE A 148 -3.57 14.71 9.89
CA ILE A 148 -3.78 13.55 10.77
C ILE A 148 -2.47 13.05 11.36
N GLU A 149 -2.54 12.48 12.55
CA GLU A 149 -1.39 11.93 13.26
C GLU A 149 -1.51 10.42 13.42
N PHE A 150 -0.44 9.70 13.10
CA PHE A 150 -0.29 8.30 13.49
C PHE A 150 0.72 8.17 14.62
N THR A 151 0.27 7.65 15.75
CA THR A 151 1.13 7.34 16.91
C THR A 151 1.99 6.10 16.68
N THR A 152 1.60 5.24 15.73
CA THR A 152 2.31 4.02 15.37
C THR A 152 2.40 3.91 13.86
N SER A 153 3.57 3.53 13.34
CA SER A 153 3.75 3.25 11.92
C SER A 153 2.81 2.13 11.47
N CYS A 154 1.99 2.40 10.46
CA CYS A 154 1.05 1.44 9.89
C CYS A 154 0.85 1.65 8.38
N PRO A 155 0.36 0.64 7.63
CA PRO A 155 0.02 0.79 6.22
C PRO A 155 -1.29 1.59 6.03
N TRP A 156 -1.22 2.90 6.25
CA TRP A 156 -2.40 3.78 6.28
C TRP A 156 -2.92 4.19 4.91
N LYS A 157 -2.04 4.27 3.89
CA LYS A 157 -2.33 5.00 2.63
C LYS A 157 -3.55 4.47 1.88
N GLU A 158 -3.63 3.16 1.69
CA GLU A 158 -4.74 2.53 0.97
C GLU A 158 -6.06 2.73 1.72
N HIS A 159 -6.07 2.48 3.04
CA HIS A 159 -7.25 2.70 3.88
C HIS A 159 -7.72 4.15 3.84
N TYR A 160 -6.79 5.11 3.88
CA TYR A 160 -7.13 6.53 3.77
C TYR A 160 -7.89 6.83 2.47
N PHE A 161 -7.41 6.35 1.33
CA PHE A 161 -8.06 6.63 0.05
C PHE A 161 -9.41 5.93 -0.09
N VAL A 162 -9.56 4.71 0.44
CA VAL A 162 -10.85 4.03 0.51
C VAL A 162 -11.84 4.83 1.37
N LEU A 163 -11.43 5.25 2.56
CA LEU A 163 -12.26 6.06 3.46
C LEU A 163 -12.58 7.43 2.85
N GLU A 164 -11.65 8.04 2.12
CA GLU A 164 -11.87 9.31 1.44
C GLU A 164 -12.93 9.20 0.33
N GLU A 165 -12.97 8.07 -0.39
CA GLU A 165 -14.01 7.75 -1.37
C GLU A 165 -15.35 7.49 -0.68
N GLU A 166 -15.36 6.65 0.38
CA GLU A 166 -16.56 6.28 1.14
C GLU A 166 -17.24 7.49 1.81
N LEU A 167 -16.45 8.39 2.41
CA LEU A 167 -16.94 9.58 3.10
C LEU A 167 -17.31 10.72 2.14
N GLY A 168 -16.77 10.73 0.91
CA GLY A 168 -17.11 11.75 -0.09
C GLY A 168 -16.96 13.18 0.43
N GLU A 169 -18.04 13.96 0.39
CA GLU A 169 -18.10 15.35 0.86
C GLU A 169 -18.11 15.49 2.39
N ASP A 170 -18.47 14.43 3.14
CA ASP A 170 -18.46 14.44 4.60
C ASP A 170 -17.02 14.53 5.14
N LEU A 171 -16.04 14.08 4.35
CA LEU A 171 -14.62 14.34 4.62
C LEU A 171 -14.20 15.71 4.06
N SER A 172 -14.65 16.76 4.74
CA SER A 172 -14.24 18.14 4.51
C SER A 172 -13.70 18.79 5.79
N PRO A 173 -12.54 19.49 5.75
CA PRO A 173 -11.63 19.57 4.61
C PRO A 173 -10.89 18.24 4.37
N LYS A 174 -10.37 18.05 3.15
CA LYS A 174 -9.53 16.90 2.80
C LYS A 174 -8.18 16.98 3.51
N ILE A 175 -7.56 15.82 3.75
CA ILE A 175 -6.26 15.74 4.44
C ILE A 175 -5.13 16.07 3.46
N ASP A 176 -4.25 16.98 3.85
CA ASP A 176 -3.06 17.32 3.09
C ASP A 176 -1.83 16.57 3.60
N PHE A 177 -1.76 16.38 4.92
CA PHE A 177 -0.55 15.95 5.61
C PHE A 177 -0.83 14.84 6.61
N VAL A 178 0.10 13.90 6.67
CA VAL A 178 0.20 12.88 7.70
C VAL A 178 1.46 13.17 8.51
N ILE A 179 1.32 13.19 9.83
CA ILE A 179 2.47 13.29 10.73
C ILE A 179 2.61 12.03 11.59
N TYR A 180 3.85 11.66 11.91
CA TYR A 180 4.15 10.51 12.76
C TYR A 180 5.56 10.60 13.33
N GLU A 181 5.79 9.91 14.45
CA GLU A 181 7.11 9.72 15.02
C GLU A 181 7.85 8.58 14.28
N ASP A 182 9.08 8.86 13.86
CA ASP A 182 10.03 7.91 13.33
C ASP A 182 10.66 7.15 14.50
N GLY A 183 10.16 5.94 14.75
CA GLY A 183 10.48 5.11 15.92
C GLY A 183 11.97 4.74 16.08
N SER A 184 12.83 5.11 15.13
CA SER A 184 14.28 4.90 15.24
C SER A 184 15.00 5.96 16.09
N ASN A 185 14.50 7.19 16.16
CA ASN A 185 15.26 8.33 16.70
C ASN A 185 14.39 9.43 17.37
N SER A 186 13.12 9.14 17.67
CA SER A 186 12.13 10.12 18.15
C SER A 186 11.98 11.38 17.30
N ASN A 187 12.38 11.28 16.03
CA ASN A 187 12.21 12.34 15.05
C ASN A 187 10.77 12.31 14.52
N TRP A 188 10.28 13.45 14.05
CA TRP A 188 8.95 13.59 13.49
C TRP A 188 9.01 13.74 11.99
N ARG A 189 8.03 13.14 11.32
CA ARG A 189 7.85 13.20 9.86
C ARG A 189 6.57 13.93 9.52
N ILE A 190 6.62 14.67 8.43
CA ILE A 190 5.46 15.21 7.72
C ILE A 190 5.49 14.60 6.32
N GLN A 191 4.40 13.96 5.92
CA GLN A 191 4.25 13.33 4.61
C GLN A 191 3.01 13.91 3.91
N CYS A 192 3.19 14.34 2.66
CA CYS A 192 2.11 14.88 1.84
C CYS A 192 1.23 13.77 1.25
N ILE A 193 -0.08 14.02 1.19
CA ILE A 193 -1.04 13.15 0.51
C ILE A 193 -0.97 13.40 -1.02
N PRO A 194 -0.81 12.35 -1.85
CA PRO A 194 -0.90 12.48 -3.29
C PRO A 194 -2.36 12.69 -3.75
N ILE A 195 -2.56 13.18 -4.97
CA ILE A 195 -3.92 13.39 -5.52
C ILE A 195 -4.69 12.08 -5.73
N THR A 196 -3.97 10.97 -5.96
CA THR A 196 -4.49 9.61 -6.06
C THR A 196 -3.46 8.63 -5.46
N PRO A 197 -3.84 7.39 -5.10
CA PRO A 197 -2.94 6.44 -4.43
C PRO A 197 -1.58 6.21 -5.12
N HIS A 198 -1.57 6.27 -6.45
CA HIS A 198 -0.39 6.00 -7.30
C HIS A 198 0.24 7.24 -7.93
N SER A 199 -0.28 8.44 -7.62
CA SER A 199 0.23 9.68 -8.21
C SER A 199 1.47 10.19 -7.46
N PHE A 200 2.40 10.77 -8.23
CA PHE A 200 3.50 11.57 -7.67
C PHE A 200 3.12 13.04 -7.47
N THR A 201 1.98 13.47 -8.01
CA THR A 201 1.44 14.81 -7.80
C THR A 201 0.80 14.89 -6.41
N LEU A 202 1.22 15.86 -5.63
CA LEU A 202 0.79 16.07 -4.25
C LEU A 202 -0.40 17.02 -4.19
N ARG A 203 -1.33 16.75 -3.28
CA ARG A 203 -2.47 17.64 -3.00
C ARG A 203 -1.99 19.00 -2.49
N LYS A 204 -1.07 18.98 -1.52
CA LYS A 204 -0.36 20.15 -1.02
C LYS A 204 1.10 19.75 -0.77
N PRO A 205 2.04 20.10 -1.68
CA PRO A 205 3.46 19.87 -1.43
C PRO A 205 3.95 20.79 -0.32
N LEU A 206 5.05 20.40 0.34
CA LEU A 206 5.78 21.33 1.22
C LEU A 206 6.27 22.56 0.42
N PRO A 207 6.47 23.72 1.07
CA PRO A 207 6.96 24.93 0.41
C PRO A 207 8.19 24.68 -0.48
N LYS A 208 8.14 25.17 -1.73
CA LYS A 208 9.22 24.98 -2.71
C LYS A 208 10.56 25.51 -2.22
N SER A 209 10.56 26.55 -1.39
CA SER A 209 11.77 27.10 -0.78
C SER A 209 12.48 26.11 0.15
N TRP A 210 11.84 25.03 0.59
CA TRP A 210 12.43 24.02 1.46
C TRP A 210 13.03 22.84 0.69
N TRP A 211 12.67 22.65 -0.57
CA TRP A 211 12.94 21.41 -1.30
C TRP A 211 14.44 21.13 -1.41
N GLY A 212 14.85 19.96 -0.91
CA GLY A 212 16.25 19.50 -0.93
C GLY A 212 17.14 20.10 0.17
N ILE A 213 16.60 21.01 0.99
CA ILE A 213 17.34 21.65 2.08
C ILE A 213 17.32 20.77 3.33
N ARG A 214 18.38 20.82 4.13
CA ARG A 214 18.59 19.98 5.32
C ARG A 214 19.06 20.80 6.53
N ASN A 215 18.83 20.24 7.72
CA ASN A 215 19.37 20.70 8.99
C ASN A 215 19.19 22.23 9.23
N ASP A 216 20.22 22.88 9.77
CA ASP A 216 20.20 24.30 10.15
C ASP A 216 19.85 25.24 8.99
N GLU A 217 20.20 24.89 7.76
CA GLU A 217 19.81 25.68 6.59
C GLU A 217 18.30 25.65 6.39
N LEU A 218 17.68 24.48 6.53
CA LEU A 218 16.23 24.35 6.47
C LEU A 218 15.59 25.12 7.61
N SER A 219 16.14 25.05 8.83
CA SER A 219 15.64 25.82 9.96
C SER A 219 15.71 27.33 9.74
N LYS A 220 16.77 27.83 9.11
CA LYS A 220 16.90 29.25 8.75
C LYS A 220 15.87 29.68 7.70
N VAL A 221 15.72 28.90 6.63
CA VAL A 221 14.82 29.22 5.51
C VAL A 221 13.35 29.06 5.91
N SER A 222 13.02 28.04 6.70
CA SER A 222 11.66 27.80 7.18
C SER A 222 11.31 28.72 8.35
N GLY A 223 12.29 29.20 9.11
CA GLY A 223 12.08 29.89 10.38
C GLY A 223 11.49 28.96 11.45
N ILE A 224 11.78 27.65 11.38
CA ILE A 224 11.32 26.61 12.31
C ILE A 224 12.56 25.90 12.85
N GLU A 225 12.70 25.81 14.16
CA GLU A 225 13.87 25.19 14.78
C GLU A 225 13.89 23.66 14.58
N ASN A 226 15.09 23.07 14.67
CA ASN A 226 15.30 21.62 14.68
C ASN A 226 14.81 20.87 13.43
N CYS A 227 14.77 21.53 12.27
CA CYS A 227 14.49 20.86 11.01
C CYS A 227 15.59 19.84 10.69
N ILE A 228 15.21 18.71 10.08
CA ILE A 228 16.14 17.64 9.68
C ILE A 228 16.33 17.67 8.16
N PHE A 229 15.23 17.62 7.40
CA PHE A 229 15.27 17.73 5.94
C PHE A 229 13.89 18.00 5.33
N CYS A 230 13.90 18.40 4.07
CA CYS A 230 12.77 18.32 3.15
C CYS A 230 13.25 17.65 1.86
N HIS A 231 12.50 16.66 1.36
CA HIS A 231 12.86 15.97 0.12
C HIS A 231 12.86 16.96 -1.06
N ALA A 232 13.70 16.71 -2.07
CA ALA A 232 13.83 17.57 -3.26
C ALA A 232 12.53 17.76 -4.08
N ASN A 233 11.52 16.92 -3.83
CA ASN A 233 10.21 16.97 -4.48
C ASN A 233 9.10 17.42 -3.51
N GLY A 234 9.46 17.82 -2.28
CA GLY A 234 8.52 18.35 -1.30
C GLY A 234 7.49 17.37 -0.72
N PHE A 235 7.62 16.06 -0.97
CA PHE A 235 6.62 15.07 -0.52
C PHE A 235 6.75 14.63 0.94
N ILE A 236 7.93 14.83 1.52
CA ILE A 236 8.22 14.43 2.89
C ILE A 236 9.26 15.38 3.49
N GLY A 237 9.11 15.66 4.78
CA GLY A 237 10.08 16.39 5.58
C GLY A 237 10.20 15.80 6.97
N GLY A 238 11.09 16.37 7.77
CA GLY A 238 11.19 15.99 9.17
C GLY A 238 11.75 17.07 10.08
N ASN A 239 11.38 16.96 11.33
CA ASN A 239 11.80 17.80 12.45
C ASN A 239 12.15 16.89 13.64
N LYS A 240 12.98 17.35 14.58
CA LYS A 240 13.25 16.57 15.79
C LYS A 240 12.09 16.57 16.78
N THR A 241 11.15 17.52 16.68
CA THR A 241 10.08 17.68 17.67
C THR A 241 8.69 17.68 17.02
N LYS A 242 7.68 17.26 17.79
CA LYS A 242 6.28 17.34 17.40
C LYS A 242 5.83 18.78 17.20
N THR A 243 6.25 19.70 18.06
CA THR A 243 5.93 21.13 17.92
C THR A 243 6.48 21.67 16.59
N GLY A 244 7.73 21.36 16.26
CA GLY A 244 8.33 21.79 14.99
C GLY A 244 7.66 21.17 13.77
N ILE A 245 7.18 19.91 13.84
CA ILE A 245 6.45 19.31 12.71
C ILE A 245 5.07 19.96 12.51
N LEU A 246 4.40 20.35 13.59
CA LEU A 246 3.12 21.08 13.53
C LEU A 246 3.30 22.50 12.98
N GLU A 247 4.38 23.19 13.34
CA GLU A 247 4.75 24.47 12.72
C GLU A 247 5.05 24.31 11.22
N MET A 248 5.69 23.20 10.83
CA MET A 248 5.89 22.90 9.41
C MET A 248 4.55 22.68 8.69
N CYS A 249 3.58 22.01 9.32
CA CYS A 249 2.22 21.89 8.78
C CYS A 249 1.58 23.26 8.61
N GLU A 250 1.58 24.12 9.63
CA GLU A 250 0.95 25.45 9.58
C GLU A 250 1.50 26.28 8.43
N LYS A 251 2.84 26.43 8.32
CA LYS A 251 3.49 27.16 7.22
C LYS A 251 3.29 26.52 5.86
N ALA A 252 3.11 25.20 5.81
CA ALA A 252 2.83 24.51 4.57
C ALA A 252 1.37 24.66 4.14
N ILE A 253 0.42 24.91 5.06
CA ILE A 253 -1.01 25.10 4.77
C ILE A 253 -1.29 26.49 4.22
N GLU A 254 -0.64 27.52 4.78
CA GLU A 254 -0.63 28.91 4.29
C GLU A 254 -0.34 29.00 2.78
#